data_AF-A0A532EX82-F1
#
_entry.id   AF-A0A532EX82-F1
#
_cell.length_a   1.000
_cell.length_b   1.000
_cell.length_c   1.000
_cell.angle_alpha   90.00
_cell.angle_beta   90.00
_cell.angle_gamma   90.00
#
_symmetry.space_group_name_H-M   'P 1'
#
loop_
_entity.id
_entity.type
_entity.pdbx_description
1 polymer ?
#
loop_
_entity_poly.entity_id
_entity_poly.type
_entity_poly.pdbx_seq_one_letter_code
_entity_poly.pdbx_strand_id
1 'polypeptide(L)'
;MTRTTIVLFLVLLLTSSMGASGAAAESGRQAESISADDYALYDQVVTSKFLTSTTQLVVIERMTRLRLSPDQEVPTTIGAFQEQDYFDGELPADLVREFVTVNRSESRLEGRFHFAADYRFATGDAVEEPEVSLAYPVTVAYARLVQAPSILNRLAFSRVARSLRNDHALLYVEALRPDGSGAGFLVWCRRQGRSWTLFDTEVVWTIQVQAEPEGG
;
A
#
# COMPACT_ATOMS: atom_id res chain seq x y z
N MET A 1 -61.51 6.64 -47.36
CA MET A 1 -60.09 6.77 -46.95
C MET A 1 -60.00 7.87 -45.91
N THR A 2 -59.32 7.54 -44.82
CA THR A 2 -59.29 8.12 -43.48
C THR A 2 -58.79 9.56 -43.36
N ARG A 3 -59.50 10.40 -42.59
CA ARG A 3 -58.96 11.53 -41.79
C ARG A 3 -59.85 11.71 -40.55
N THR A 4 -59.39 12.55 -39.61
CA THR A 4 -60.05 13.07 -38.39
C THR A 4 -60.07 12.10 -37.18
N THR A 5 -59.70 12.41 -35.93
CA THR A 5 -59.59 13.68 -35.17
C THR A 5 -58.77 13.46 -33.87
N ILE A 6 -58.10 14.51 -33.38
CA ILE A 6 -57.39 14.67 -32.09
C ILE A 6 -58.40 14.94 -30.94
N VAL A 7 -58.00 14.71 -29.67
CA VAL A 7 -58.44 15.33 -28.37
C VAL A 7 -58.73 14.22 -27.33
N LEU A 8 -57.84 13.93 -26.36
CA LEU A 8 -57.50 14.60 -25.08
C LEU A 8 -58.53 14.37 -23.95
N PHE A 9 -58.18 13.61 -22.90
CA PHE A 9 -58.71 13.70 -21.52
C PHE A 9 -57.66 13.05 -20.59
N LEU A 10 -56.89 13.82 -19.79
CA LEU A 10 -57.17 14.25 -18.40
C LEU A 10 -56.33 13.39 -17.43
N VAL A 11 -55.12 13.83 -17.03
CA VAL A 11 -54.78 14.65 -15.84
C VAL A 11 -55.08 13.93 -14.51
N LEU A 12 -54.21 14.21 -13.53
CA LEU A 12 -54.16 13.82 -12.12
C LEU A 12 -53.26 12.59 -11.88
N LEU A 13 -52.23 12.61 -11.03
CA LEU A 13 -51.93 13.49 -9.91
C LEU A 13 -50.55 13.06 -9.34
N LEU A 14 -49.89 13.98 -8.61
CA LEU A 14 -48.91 13.72 -7.53
C LEU A 14 -47.46 13.42 -7.96
N THR A 15 -46.60 14.44 -8.06
CA THR A 15 -45.80 15.06 -6.98
C THR A 15 -44.55 14.26 -6.59
N SER A 16 -43.44 15.02 -6.52
CA SER A 16 -42.24 14.81 -5.70
C SER A 16 -41.28 13.66 -6.05
N SER A 17 -40.21 13.99 -6.75
CA SER A 17 -38.83 13.72 -6.28
C SER A 17 -37.85 14.59 -7.07
N MET A 18 -37.75 15.83 -6.62
CA MET A 18 -36.59 16.67 -6.86
C MET A 18 -35.44 16.12 -5.98
N GLY A 19 -34.26 15.90 -6.58
CA GLY A 19 -33.05 15.59 -5.83
C GLY A 19 -32.46 14.19 -6.03
N ALA A 20 -32.28 13.73 -7.27
CA ALA A 20 -31.17 12.82 -7.54
C ALA A 20 -29.92 13.69 -7.69
N SER A 21 -29.33 14.06 -6.55
CA SER A 21 -27.95 14.52 -6.50
C SER A 21 -27.13 13.45 -7.21
N GLY A 22 -26.55 13.81 -8.35
CA GLY A 22 -25.52 13.02 -9.00
C GLY A 22 -24.30 13.01 -8.09
N ALA A 23 -24.37 12.22 -7.02
CA ALA A 23 -23.19 11.63 -6.45
C ALA A 23 -22.61 10.80 -7.59
N ALA A 24 -21.54 11.33 -8.17
CA ALA A 24 -20.65 10.59 -9.01
C ALA A 24 -20.48 9.22 -8.33
N ALA A 25 -21.00 8.18 -8.99
CA ALA A 25 -20.52 6.85 -8.74
C ALA A 25 -19.05 6.91 -9.14
N GLU A 26 -18.19 7.30 -8.18
CA GLU A 26 -16.81 6.90 -8.17
C GLU A 26 -16.89 5.41 -8.40
N SER A 27 -16.54 5.04 -9.62
CA SER A 27 -16.51 3.68 -10.07
C SER A 27 -15.45 3.04 -9.20
N GLY A 28 -15.89 2.48 -8.08
CA GLY A 28 -15.06 1.83 -7.09
C GLY A 28 -14.34 0.73 -7.81
N ARG A 29 -13.15 1.06 -8.29
CA ARG A 29 -12.22 0.13 -8.91
C ARG A 29 -11.94 -0.86 -7.81
N GLN A 30 -12.65 -1.99 -7.85
CA GLN A 30 -12.59 -3.01 -6.82
C GLN A 30 -11.13 -3.46 -6.75
N ALA A 31 -10.41 -2.93 -5.76
CA ALA A 31 -9.00 -3.23 -5.58
C ALA A 31 -8.88 -4.74 -5.34
N GLU A 32 -7.94 -5.37 -6.04
CA GLU A 32 -7.76 -6.81 -5.95
C GLU A 32 -7.38 -7.18 -4.51
N SER A 33 -8.11 -8.14 -3.92
CA SER A 33 -7.92 -8.55 -2.53
C SER A 33 -6.60 -9.31 -2.37
N ILE A 34 -5.80 -8.91 -1.39
CA ILE A 34 -4.51 -9.54 -1.08
C ILE A 34 -4.72 -10.84 -0.28
N SER A 35 -3.96 -11.89 -0.59
CA SER A 35 -4.11 -13.20 0.05
C SER A 35 -3.61 -13.19 1.50
N ALA A 36 -4.18 -14.04 2.36
CA ALA A 36 -3.73 -14.14 3.77
C ALA A 36 -2.26 -14.54 3.89
N ASP A 37 -1.76 -15.39 2.98
CA ASP A 37 -0.37 -15.83 2.95
C ASP A 37 0.60 -14.68 2.62
N ASP A 38 0.13 -13.61 1.96
CA ASP A 38 0.96 -12.42 1.70
C ASP A 38 1.13 -11.57 2.96
N TYR A 39 0.11 -11.50 3.82
CA TYR A 39 0.23 -10.80 5.11
C TYR A 39 1.26 -11.44 6.02
N ALA A 40 1.38 -12.77 6.02
CA ALA A 40 2.43 -13.45 6.77
C ALA A 40 3.85 -13.04 6.30
N LEU A 41 4.02 -12.79 4.99
CA LEU A 41 5.29 -12.28 4.44
C LEU A 41 5.51 -10.82 4.81
N TYR A 42 4.49 -9.95 4.75
CA TYR A 42 4.62 -8.57 5.22
C TYR A 42 4.98 -8.52 6.71
N ASP A 43 4.29 -9.29 7.55
CA ASP A 43 4.55 -9.39 8.99
C ASP A 43 5.99 -9.82 9.27
N GLN A 44 6.48 -10.82 8.53
CA GLN A 44 7.86 -11.27 8.63
C GLN A 44 8.86 -10.16 8.27
N VAL A 45 8.62 -9.44 7.17
CA VAL A 45 9.50 -8.35 6.73
C VAL A 45 9.50 -7.20 7.73
N VAL A 46 8.31 -6.76 8.18
CA VAL A 46 8.17 -5.72 9.22
C VAL A 46 8.93 -6.12 10.48
N THR A 47 8.68 -7.31 10.99
CA THR A 47 9.30 -7.80 12.23
C THR A 47 10.81 -7.93 12.11
N SER A 48 11.32 -8.40 10.96
CA SER A 48 12.75 -8.70 10.81
C SER A 48 13.60 -7.49 10.46
N LYS A 49 13.02 -6.47 9.81
CA LYS A 49 13.78 -5.35 9.23
C LYS A 49 13.46 -4.00 9.84
N PHE A 50 12.24 -3.81 10.33
CA PHE A 50 11.75 -2.47 10.68
C PHE A 50 11.35 -2.33 12.14
N LEU A 51 10.95 -3.42 12.80
CA LEU A 51 10.66 -3.35 14.24
C LEU A 51 11.93 -3.37 15.08
N THR A 52 11.92 -2.53 16.11
CA THR A 52 12.87 -2.55 17.22
C THR A 52 12.12 -2.72 18.53
N SER A 53 12.82 -3.01 19.62
CA SER A 53 12.23 -3.11 20.96
C SER A 53 11.55 -1.83 21.44
N THR A 54 11.84 -0.69 20.82
CA THR A 54 11.24 0.60 21.14
C THR A 54 10.13 1.00 20.17
N THR A 55 9.81 0.18 19.17
CA THR A 55 8.76 0.51 18.20
C THR A 55 7.38 0.33 18.81
N GLN A 56 6.59 1.40 18.88
CA GLN A 56 5.24 1.36 19.47
C GLN A 56 4.15 1.38 18.40
N LEU A 57 4.36 2.11 17.29
CA LEU A 57 3.36 2.29 16.24
C LEU A 57 4.02 2.26 14.86
N VAL A 58 3.40 1.53 13.92
CA VAL A 58 3.79 1.50 12.50
C VAL A 58 2.72 2.19 11.67
N VAL A 59 3.11 3.16 10.84
CA VAL A 59 2.20 3.76 9.85
C VAL A 59 2.39 3.06 8.52
N ILE A 60 1.31 2.56 7.93
CA ILE A 60 1.32 1.78 6.69
C ILE A 60 0.51 2.52 5.62
N GLU A 61 1.08 2.74 4.45
CA GLU A 61 0.34 3.23 3.28
C GLU A 61 -0.77 2.25 2.91
N ARG A 62 -1.97 2.77 2.70
CA ARG A 62 -3.15 1.96 2.41
C ARG A 62 -3.06 1.24 1.07
N MET A 63 -2.51 1.93 0.07
CA MET A 63 -2.44 1.46 -1.30
C MET A 63 -1.03 0.92 -1.61
N THR A 64 -0.97 -0.21 -2.29
CA THR A 64 0.32 -0.81 -2.64
C THR A 64 1.07 0.00 -3.68
N ARG A 65 2.41 0.03 -3.59
CA ARG A 65 3.30 0.67 -4.55
C ARG A 65 3.48 -0.16 -5.82
N LEU A 66 3.54 0.55 -6.95
CA LEU A 66 3.74 -0.02 -8.30
C LEU A 66 5.13 0.28 -8.88
N ARG A 67 5.90 1.10 -8.16
CA ARG A 67 7.20 1.62 -8.58
C ARG A 67 8.25 1.27 -7.55
N LEU A 68 9.50 1.24 -7.98
CA LEU A 68 10.64 0.93 -7.12
C LEU A 68 11.45 2.16 -6.70
N SER A 69 11.19 3.31 -7.32
CA SER A 69 11.83 4.59 -7.00
C SER A 69 10.77 5.70 -6.87
N PRO A 70 10.94 6.66 -5.93
CA PRO A 70 10.04 7.80 -5.79
C PRO A 70 9.98 8.68 -7.03
N ASP A 71 11.10 8.79 -7.78
CA ASP A 71 11.22 9.62 -8.97
C ASP A 71 10.63 8.96 -10.23
N GLN A 72 10.17 7.72 -10.11
CA GLN A 72 9.64 6.95 -11.21
C GLN A 72 8.17 7.31 -11.47
N GLU A 73 7.88 7.87 -12.64
CA GLU A 73 6.51 8.28 -13.03
C GLU A 73 5.64 7.10 -13.50
N VAL A 74 6.26 6.06 -14.07
CA VAL A 74 5.58 4.92 -14.72
C VAL A 74 5.80 3.65 -13.89
N PRO A 75 4.85 2.69 -13.80
CA PRO A 75 5.09 1.40 -13.15
C PRO A 75 6.32 0.66 -13.68
N THR A 76 6.98 -0.11 -12.82
CA THR A 76 8.22 -0.81 -13.18
C THR A 76 7.99 -1.82 -14.30
N THR A 77 8.81 -1.77 -15.34
CA THR A 77 8.78 -2.72 -16.46
C THR A 77 9.79 -3.86 -16.25
N ILE A 78 9.63 -4.97 -16.97
CA ILE A 78 10.56 -6.12 -16.88
C ILE A 78 11.97 -5.69 -17.31
N GLY A 79 12.10 -4.98 -18.43
CA GLY A 79 13.40 -4.51 -18.92
C GLY A 79 14.08 -3.60 -17.91
N ALA A 80 13.36 -2.60 -17.39
CA ALA A 80 13.90 -1.69 -16.38
C ALA A 80 14.32 -2.43 -15.09
N PHE A 81 13.58 -3.45 -14.65
CA PHE A 81 13.96 -4.25 -13.48
C PHE A 81 15.25 -5.05 -13.75
N GLN A 82 15.36 -5.68 -14.91
CA GLN A 82 16.53 -6.49 -15.29
C GLN A 82 17.79 -5.65 -15.50
N GLU A 83 17.65 -4.43 -16.00
CA GLU A 83 18.78 -3.49 -16.19
C GLU A 83 19.46 -3.09 -14.87
N GLN A 84 18.73 -3.12 -13.75
CA GLN A 84 19.30 -2.80 -12.44
C GLN A 84 20.12 -3.95 -11.84
N ASP A 85 20.01 -5.15 -12.42
CA ASP A 85 20.73 -6.35 -12.00
C ASP A 85 20.58 -6.67 -10.50
N TYR A 86 19.39 -6.40 -9.95
CA TYR A 86 19.08 -6.65 -8.54
C TYR A 86 19.43 -8.09 -8.13
N PHE A 87 20.05 -8.22 -6.97
CA PHE A 87 20.62 -9.43 -6.38
C PHE A 87 21.63 -10.09 -7.30
N ASP A 88 22.50 -9.29 -7.93
CA ASP A 88 23.51 -9.73 -8.90
C ASP A 88 22.90 -10.57 -10.04
N GLY A 89 21.65 -10.30 -10.39
CA GLY A 89 20.88 -11.02 -11.41
C GLY A 89 20.47 -12.45 -11.01
N GLU A 90 20.60 -12.85 -9.74
CA GLU A 90 20.30 -14.20 -9.26
C GLU A 90 18.80 -14.50 -9.13
N LEU A 91 17.94 -13.49 -9.26
CA LEU A 91 16.49 -13.68 -9.15
C LEU A 91 15.95 -14.60 -10.27
N PRO A 92 15.11 -15.61 -9.93
CA PRO A 92 14.45 -16.43 -10.93
C PRO A 92 13.65 -15.58 -11.92
N ALA A 93 13.80 -15.84 -13.22
CA ALA A 93 13.16 -15.03 -14.27
C ALA A 93 11.62 -15.05 -14.20
N ASP A 94 11.04 -16.15 -13.74
CA ASP A 94 9.60 -16.26 -13.50
C ASP A 94 9.15 -15.38 -12.33
N LEU A 95 9.96 -15.29 -11.27
CA LEU A 95 9.69 -14.41 -10.13
C LEU A 95 9.73 -12.93 -10.52
N VAL A 96 10.70 -12.51 -11.34
CA VAL A 96 10.77 -11.13 -11.85
C VAL A 96 9.55 -10.79 -12.70
N ARG A 97 9.14 -11.71 -13.60
CA ARG A 97 7.95 -11.52 -14.43
C ARG A 97 6.69 -11.40 -13.58
N GLU A 98 6.54 -12.25 -12.57
CA GLU A 98 5.41 -12.20 -11.65
C GLU A 98 5.41 -10.89 -10.87
N PHE A 99 6.55 -10.48 -10.32
CA PHE A 99 6.71 -9.22 -9.58
C PHE A 99 6.25 -8.01 -10.37
N VAL A 100 6.69 -7.91 -11.62
CA VAL A 100 6.24 -6.83 -12.50
C VAL A 100 4.76 -6.96 -12.85
N THR A 101 4.22 -8.17 -12.96
CA THR A 101 2.82 -8.40 -13.35
C THR A 101 1.85 -8.03 -12.24
N VAL A 102 2.07 -8.53 -11.01
CA VAL A 102 1.17 -8.27 -9.88
C VAL A 102 1.19 -6.80 -9.46
N ASN A 103 2.31 -6.10 -9.66
CA ASN A 103 2.48 -4.69 -9.33
C ASN A 103 2.16 -3.72 -10.49
N ARG A 104 1.30 -4.11 -11.44
CA ARG A 104 0.76 -3.18 -12.46
C ARG A 104 -0.47 -2.41 -12.02
N SER A 105 -1.14 -2.89 -10.97
CA SER A 105 -2.36 -2.31 -10.44
C SER A 105 -2.30 -2.25 -8.92
N GLU A 106 -2.80 -1.16 -8.37
CA GLU A 106 -2.83 -0.98 -6.92
C GLU A 106 -3.83 -1.92 -6.28
N SER A 107 -3.44 -2.47 -5.13
CA SER A 107 -4.30 -3.20 -4.20
C SER A 107 -4.42 -2.42 -2.90
N ARG A 108 -5.57 -2.55 -2.24
CA ARG A 108 -5.81 -1.98 -0.92
C ARG A 108 -5.39 -2.99 0.14
N LEU A 109 -4.49 -2.58 1.04
CA LEU A 109 -4.17 -3.35 2.24
C LEU A 109 -5.34 -3.29 3.23
N GLU A 110 -5.54 -4.37 3.96
CA GLU A 110 -6.59 -4.57 4.96
C GLU A 110 -5.96 -4.79 6.33
N GLY A 111 -6.71 -4.53 7.39
CA GLY A 111 -6.29 -4.74 8.77
C GLY A 111 -6.06 -6.22 9.16
N ARG A 112 -5.08 -6.89 8.54
CA ARG A 112 -4.73 -8.31 8.73
C ARG A 112 -3.27 -8.54 9.12
N PHE A 113 -2.55 -7.50 9.54
CA PHE A 113 -1.19 -7.61 10.03
C PHE A 113 -1.17 -8.15 11.47
N HIS A 114 -0.20 -9.00 11.79
CA HIS A 114 -0.08 -9.69 13.09
C HIS A 114 1.31 -9.52 13.75
N PHE A 115 2.10 -8.54 13.33
CA PHE A 115 3.35 -8.20 14.02
C PHE A 115 3.11 -7.54 15.39
N ALA A 116 4.13 -7.52 16.25
CA ALA A 116 3.98 -7.21 17.68
C ALA A 116 3.73 -5.73 18.05
N ALA A 117 3.71 -4.83 17.07
CA ALA A 117 3.49 -3.40 17.28
C ALA A 117 2.10 -2.99 16.78
N ASP A 118 1.54 -1.92 17.36
CA ASP A 118 0.31 -1.33 16.83
C ASP A 118 0.57 -0.79 15.42
N TYR A 119 -0.47 -0.74 14.58
CA TYR A 119 -0.37 -0.11 13.27
C TYR A 119 -1.60 0.71 12.90
N ARG A 120 -1.38 1.69 12.01
CA ARG A 120 -2.43 2.51 11.41
C ARG A 120 -2.20 2.63 9.92
N PHE A 121 -3.28 2.67 9.17
CA PHE A 121 -3.20 3.00 7.76
C PHE A 121 -3.06 4.50 7.54
N ALA A 122 -2.53 4.88 6.39
CA ALA A 122 -2.51 6.25 5.92
C ALA A 122 -2.78 6.30 4.42
N THR A 123 -3.44 7.36 3.97
CA THR A 123 -3.69 7.67 2.56
C THR A 123 -3.24 9.10 2.29
N GLY A 124 -2.24 9.30 1.43
CA GLY A 124 -1.63 10.63 1.26
C GLY A 124 -1.06 11.13 2.59
N ASP A 125 -1.24 12.38 2.99
CA ASP A 125 -0.68 12.83 4.29
C ASP A 125 -1.59 12.52 5.50
N ALA A 126 -2.74 11.87 5.28
CA ALA A 126 -3.72 11.60 6.32
C ALA A 126 -3.53 10.20 6.92
N VAL A 127 -3.36 10.12 8.24
CA VAL A 127 -3.44 8.87 9.00
C VAL A 127 -4.90 8.52 9.23
N GLU A 128 -5.29 7.30 8.86
CA GLU A 128 -6.64 6.76 9.00
C GLU A 128 -6.95 6.37 10.45
N GLU A 129 -8.24 6.34 10.79
CA GLU A 129 -8.70 5.81 12.07
C GLU A 129 -8.43 4.29 12.18
N PRO A 130 -8.24 3.76 13.40
CA PRO A 130 -8.04 2.33 13.59
C PRO A 130 -9.24 1.52 13.08
N GLU A 131 -9.01 0.61 12.12
CA GLU A 131 -10.07 -0.27 11.60
C GLU A 131 -10.61 -1.22 12.67
N VAL A 132 -9.78 -1.57 13.66
CA VAL A 132 -10.19 -2.36 14.83
C VAL A 132 -10.59 -1.43 15.95
N SER A 133 -11.80 -0.86 15.86
CA SER A 133 -12.47 -0.21 16.98
C SER A 133 -13.01 -1.24 17.97
N LEU A 134 -12.13 -1.94 18.68
CA LEU A 134 -12.49 -2.57 19.95
C LEU A 134 -12.05 -1.64 21.09
N ALA A 135 -12.91 -0.65 21.31
CA ALA A 135 -13.15 0.02 22.58
C ALA A 135 -12.02 0.82 23.23
N TYR A 136 -11.53 1.90 22.61
CA TYR A 136 -11.21 3.13 23.37
C TYR A 136 -11.47 4.36 22.48
N PRO A 137 -12.38 5.27 22.86
CA PRO A 137 -12.51 6.55 22.18
C PRO A 137 -11.28 7.39 22.51
N VAL A 138 -10.40 7.58 21.54
CA VAL A 138 -9.42 8.68 21.61
C VAL A 138 -10.12 9.88 21.00
N THR A 139 -10.48 10.83 21.85
CA THR A 139 -10.96 12.14 21.43
C THR A 139 -9.94 12.72 20.45
N VAL A 140 -10.32 12.89 19.18
CA VAL A 140 -9.54 13.65 18.20
C VAL A 140 -9.68 15.13 18.56
N ALA A 141 -9.00 15.50 19.65
CA ALA A 141 -8.79 16.88 19.99
C ALA A 141 -7.59 17.36 19.17
N TYR A 142 -7.80 18.43 18.42
CA TYR A 142 -6.74 19.32 17.95
C TYR A 142 -5.94 19.77 19.19
N ALA A 143 -4.94 18.99 19.59
CA ALA A 143 -4.22 19.19 20.84
C ALA A 143 -2.77 18.75 20.67
N ARG A 144 -1.91 19.77 20.58
CA ARG A 144 -0.56 19.85 21.19
C ARG A 144 0.14 18.53 21.44
N LEU A 145 1.28 18.34 20.74
CA LEU A 145 2.57 17.85 21.27
C LEU A 145 2.50 17.08 22.60
N VAL A 146 1.70 16.01 22.64
CA VAL A 146 1.92 14.90 23.56
C VAL A 146 3.00 14.10 22.86
N GLN A 147 4.10 13.81 23.55
CA GLN A 147 5.21 13.01 23.02
C GLN A 147 4.65 11.93 22.11
N ALA A 148 4.86 12.08 20.81
CA ALA A 148 4.36 11.13 19.84
C ALA A 148 4.89 9.77 20.31
N PRO A 149 4.06 8.71 20.32
CA PRO A 149 4.58 7.35 20.39
C PRO A 149 5.80 7.26 19.47
N SER A 150 6.79 6.44 19.80
CA SER A 150 7.90 6.17 18.88
C SER A 150 7.32 5.53 17.61
N ILE A 151 6.93 6.40 16.68
CA ILE A 151 6.38 6.07 15.39
C ILE A 151 7.55 5.53 14.57
N LEU A 152 7.42 4.29 14.13
CA LEU A 152 8.23 3.78 13.06
C LEU A 152 7.96 4.58 11.79
N ASN A 153 8.99 4.71 10.96
CA ASN A 153 8.93 5.08 9.56
C ASN A 153 7.61 4.66 8.91
N ARG A 154 7.05 5.53 8.08
CA ARG A 154 5.92 5.21 7.24
C ARG A 154 6.34 4.15 6.22
N LEU A 155 5.67 3.00 6.23
CA LEU A 155 5.95 1.88 5.33
C LEU A 155 4.98 1.87 4.16
N ALA A 156 5.47 1.65 2.95
CA ALA A 156 4.65 1.41 1.77
C ALA A 156 5.06 0.09 1.12
N PHE A 157 4.11 -0.82 0.90
CA PHE A 157 4.42 -2.14 0.35
C PHE A 157 4.02 -2.24 -1.12
N SER A 158 4.78 -2.98 -1.91
CA SER A 158 4.24 -3.58 -3.13
C SER A 158 3.38 -4.80 -2.78
N ARG A 159 2.70 -5.36 -3.77
CA ARG A 159 2.20 -6.74 -3.68
C ARG A 159 3.37 -7.74 -3.67
N VAL A 160 3.12 -8.89 -3.08
CA VAL A 160 4.02 -10.04 -3.06
C VAL A 160 3.92 -10.81 -4.38
N ALA A 161 5.06 -11.07 -5.01
CA ALA A 161 5.17 -12.05 -6.09
C ALA A 161 5.75 -13.35 -5.59
N ARG A 162 5.38 -14.46 -6.25
CA ARG A 162 5.86 -15.80 -5.96
C ARG A 162 6.38 -16.45 -7.23
N SER A 163 7.43 -17.25 -7.10
CA SER A 163 7.88 -18.11 -8.20
C SER A 163 6.79 -19.14 -8.54
N LEU A 164 6.84 -19.69 -9.75
CA LEU A 164 5.94 -20.76 -10.20
C LEU A 164 6.03 -22.00 -9.30
N ARG A 165 7.20 -22.25 -8.73
CA ARG A 165 7.44 -23.34 -7.77
C ARG A 165 7.02 -23.00 -6.34
N ASN A 166 6.63 -21.76 -6.08
CA ASN A 166 6.22 -21.26 -4.78
C ASN A 166 7.24 -21.53 -3.66
N ASP A 167 8.52 -21.40 -4.02
CA ASP A 167 9.69 -21.55 -3.16
C ASP A 167 10.48 -20.23 -3.00
N HIS A 168 10.21 -19.25 -3.86
CA HIS A 168 10.70 -17.88 -3.75
C HIS A 168 9.54 -16.90 -3.71
N ALA A 169 9.71 -15.83 -2.95
CA ALA A 169 8.82 -14.68 -2.95
C ALA A 169 9.63 -13.38 -3.00
N LEU A 170 9.07 -12.36 -3.65
CA LEU A 170 9.69 -11.04 -3.78
C LEU A 170 8.65 -9.98 -3.44
N LEU A 171 9.04 -9.03 -2.60
CA LEU A 171 8.25 -7.83 -2.35
C LEU A 171 9.16 -6.62 -2.23
N TYR A 172 8.56 -5.45 -2.42
CA TYR A 172 9.21 -4.17 -2.25
C TYR A 172 8.58 -3.42 -1.07
N VAL A 173 9.41 -2.70 -0.33
CA VAL A 173 8.99 -1.85 0.79
C VAL A 173 9.73 -0.52 0.76
N GLU A 174 8.97 0.58 0.79
CA GLU A 174 9.49 1.92 1.07
C GLU A 174 9.40 2.16 2.58
N ALA A 175 10.45 2.73 3.16
CA ALA A 175 10.43 3.24 4.53
C ALA A 175 10.80 4.71 4.51
N LEU A 176 9.82 5.58 4.76
CA LEU A 176 9.98 7.03 4.84
C LEU A 176 9.96 7.49 6.29
N ARG A 177 10.94 8.30 6.67
CA ARG A 177 11.03 8.87 8.00
C ARG A 177 10.36 10.25 8.05
N PRO A 178 9.87 10.68 9.22
CA PRO A 178 9.33 12.03 9.39
C PRO A 178 10.33 13.15 9.10
N ASP A 179 11.63 12.88 9.20
CA ASP A 179 12.71 13.83 8.89
C ASP A 179 12.97 13.98 7.37
N GLY A 180 12.19 13.31 6.52
CA GLY A 180 12.33 13.33 5.07
C GLY A 180 13.38 12.37 4.52
N SER A 181 14.15 11.69 5.38
CA SER A 181 15.03 10.61 4.95
C SER A 181 14.24 9.33 4.66
N GLY A 182 14.80 8.42 3.89
CA GLY A 182 14.14 7.15 3.60
C GLY A 182 14.94 6.21 2.73
N ALA A 183 14.40 5.03 2.52
CA ALA A 183 14.97 4.04 1.62
C ALA A 183 13.90 3.12 1.04
N GLY A 184 14.15 2.63 -0.16
CA GLY A 184 13.39 1.56 -0.80
C GLY A 184 14.16 0.26 -0.73
N PHE A 185 13.49 -0.85 -0.42
CA PHE A 185 14.10 -2.15 -0.28
C PHE A 185 13.37 -3.19 -1.11
N LEU A 186 14.10 -3.95 -1.91
CA LEU A 186 13.64 -5.24 -2.42
C LEU A 186 13.96 -6.31 -1.40
N VAL A 187 12.99 -7.15 -1.07
CA VAL A 187 13.14 -8.22 -0.08
C VAL A 187 12.85 -9.55 -0.74
N TRP A 188 13.89 -10.39 -0.80
CA TRP A 188 13.80 -11.73 -1.34
C TRP A 188 13.59 -12.73 -0.21
N CYS A 189 12.48 -13.46 -0.26
CA CYS A 189 12.15 -14.52 0.68
C CYS A 189 12.29 -15.89 0.00
N ARG A 190 12.72 -16.88 0.77
CA ARG A 190 12.76 -18.30 0.38
C ARG A 190 11.94 -19.15 1.32
N ARG A 191 11.27 -20.15 0.77
CA ARG A 191 10.50 -21.11 1.53
C ARG A 191 11.40 -22.25 2.01
N GLN A 192 11.41 -22.49 3.31
CA GLN A 192 12.09 -23.62 3.95
C GLN A 192 11.04 -24.52 4.61
N GLY A 193 10.71 -25.63 3.94
CA GLY A 193 9.60 -26.49 4.35
C GLY A 193 8.26 -25.75 4.29
N ARG A 194 7.64 -25.52 5.45
CA ARG A 194 6.35 -24.81 5.56
C ARG A 194 6.49 -23.31 5.85
N SER A 195 7.69 -22.85 6.17
CA SER A 195 7.92 -21.48 6.62
C SER A 195 8.61 -20.65 5.55
N TRP A 196 8.27 -19.37 5.49
CA TRP A 196 9.03 -18.38 4.73
C TRP A 196 10.17 -17.85 5.57
N THR A 197 11.29 -17.54 4.92
CA THR A 197 12.49 -16.96 5.53
C THR A 197 12.95 -15.81 4.68
N LEU A 198 13.35 -14.70 5.31
CA LEU A 198 14.04 -13.63 4.60
C LEU A 198 15.40 -14.17 4.17
N PHE A 199 15.62 -14.23 2.86
CA PHE A 199 16.83 -14.76 2.27
C PHE A 199 17.84 -13.64 2.02
N ASP A 200 17.41 -12.56 1.38
CA ASP A 200 18.26 -11.40 1.11
C ASP A 200 17.46 -10.09 1.04
N THR A 201 18.14 -8.96 1.09
CA THR A 201 17.55 -7.62 0.96
C THR A 201 18.50 -6.69 0.26
N GLU A 202 17.97 -6.01 -0.76
CA GLU A 202 18.72 -5.04 -1.52
C GLU A 202 18.11 -3.65 -1.39
N VAL A 203 18.98 -2.64 -1.29
CA VAL A 203 18.58 -1.23 -1.21
C VAL A 203 18.46 -0.67 -2.62
N VAL A 204 17.26 -0.27 -3.00
CA VAL A 204 16.98 0.28 -4.34
C VAL A 204 17.32 1.76 -4.43
N TRP A 205 17.05 2.51 -3.37
CA TRP A 205 17.38 3.93 -3.28
C TRP A 205 17.46 4.36 -1.82
N THR A 206 18.12 5.50 -1.58
CA THR A 206 18.14 6.17 -0.28
C THR A 206 17.98 7.67 -0.47
N ILE A 207 17.32 8.32 0.48
CA ILE A 207 17.24 9.78 0.59
C ILE A 207 17.83 10.16 1.93
N GLN A 208 18.78 11.09 1.93
CA GLN A 208 19.33 11.68 3.15
C GLN A 208 19.13 13.20 3.11
N VAL A 209 18.59 13.76 4.19
CA VAL A 209 18.53 15.22 4.35
C VAL A 209 19.89 15.67 4.88
N GLN A 210 20.67 16.31 4.01
CA GLN A 210 21.94 16.93 4.39
C GLN A 210 21.63 18.16 5.25
N ALA A 211 22.11 18.20 6.49
CA ALA A 211 22.12 19.45 7.24
C ALA A 211 23.09 20.41 6.55
N GLU A 212 22.62 21.58 6.12
CA GLU A 212 23.51 22.64 5.66
C GLU A 212 24.55 22.90 6.77
N PRO A 213 25.86 22.91 6.46
CA PRO A 213 26.85 23.32 7.44
C PRO A 213 26.58 24.78 7.78
N GLU A 214 26.28 25.07 9.05
CA GLU A 214 26.28 26.45 9.55
C GLU A 214 27.66 27.04 9.27
N GLY A 215 27.72 27.91 8.27
CA GLY A 215 28.94 28.57 7.84
C GLY A 215 29.41 29.57 8.89
N GLY A 216 30.63 29.32 9.39
CA GLY A 216 31.73 30.28 9.58
C GLY A 216 31.48 31.53 10.42
#